data_AF-A0A9E5K775-F1
#
_entry.id   AF-A0A9E5K775-F1
#
_cell.length_a   1.000
_cell.length_b   1.000
_cell.length_c   1.000
_cell.angle_alpha   90.00
_cell.angle_beta   90.00
_cell.angle_gamma   90.00
#
_symmetry.space_group_name_H-M   'P 1'
#
loop_
_entity.id
_entity.type
_entity.pdbx_description
1 polymer ?
#
loop_
_entity_poly.entity_id
_entity_poly.type
_entity_poly.pdbx_seq_one_letter_code
_entity_poly.pdbx_strand_id
1 'polypeptide(L)'
;MLIDNEDESLSELDAVEQKKQLPEVAPLSEMPEKYRQKSLEEVVKMHQEAEKLIGKQAQEVGEVRKLADELIKQNLSSKQQPIEKEPEVDFFENPQEAVRRTVDNHPDVLAARQAGQDFKKMQIQQKLAQEHPDFGQIAQDADFVNWVKSSPVRLGLYAKADGEYDYDSANELLSTYKQLRGVKTRQTTDAGETQRKSSLKAAGVDVGGSGESGKRVYRRADLIRLKMSDPDRYEALSGEIMQAYQDGRVR
;
A
#
# COMPACT_ATOMS: atom_id res chain seq x y z
N MET A 1 -85.86 17.40 -25.08
CA MET A 1 -86.49 16.36 -24.24
C MET A 1 -85.64 16.28 -22.99
N LEU A 2 -86.08 16.90 -21.89
CA LEU A 2 -86.91 16.26 -20.83
C LEU A 2 -86.15 15.04 -20.28
N ILE A 3 -85.39 15.21 -19.19
CA ILE A 3 -85.83 15.08 -17.78
C ILE A 3 -86.27 13.64 -17.51
N ASP A 4 -85.46 12.86 -16.79
CA ASP A 4 -85.73 12.60 -15.37
C ASP A 4 -84.63 11.75 -14.72
N ASN A 5 -84.10 12.25 -13.61
CA ASN A 5 -83.92 11.48 -12.38
C ASN A 5 -83.44 12.49 -11.33
N GLU A 6 -84.44 13.10 -10.71
CA GLU A 6 -84.35 13.91 -9.50
C GLU A 6 -83.99 13.04 -8.27
N ASP A 7 -83.48 13.76 -7.27
CA ASP A 7 -83.55 13.48 -5.85
C ASP A 7 -82.78 12.30 -5.25
N GLU A 8 -81.62 12.63 -4.71
CA GLU A 8 -81.46 12.55 -3.26
C GLU A 8 -80.56 13.69 -2.75
N SER A 9 -81.21 14.81 -2.45
CA SER A 9 -80.66 15.90 -1.66
C SER A 9 -80.73 15.54 -0.19
N LEU A 10 -79.73 14.82 0.33
CA LEU A 10 -79.57 14.65 1.78
C LEU A 10 -78.12 14.88 2.21
N SER A 11 -77.94 16.09 2.73
CA SER A 11 -77.14 16.42 3.90
C SER A 11 -75.66 16.75 3.69
N GLU A 12 -75.43 18.05 3.44
CA GLU A 12 -74.19 18.80 3.69
C GLU A 12 -73.76 18.82 5.18
N LEU A 13 -74.10 17.78 5.97
CA LEU A 13 -73.77 17.63 7.39
C LEU A 13 -72.73 16.55 7.68
N ASP A 14 -72.34 15.73 6.70
CA ASP A 14 -71.20 14.79 6.84
C ASP A 14 -69.84 15.47 6.57
N ALA A 15 -69.84 16.75 6.19
CA ALA A 15 -68.65 17.55 5.92
C ALA A 15 -67.90 18.03 7.19
N VAL A 16 -68.24 17.53 8.39
CA VAL A 16 -67.65 18.03 9.65
C VAL A 16 -66.96 16.94 10.50
N GLU A 17 -67.09 15.65 10.17
CA GLU A 17 -66.49 14.57 10.98
C GLU A 17 -65.18 13.97 10.42
N GLN A 18 -64.73 14.36 9.23
CA GLN A 18 -63.34 14.13 8.77
C GLN A 18 -62.45 15.35 9.00
N LYS A 19 -62.51 15.88 10.22
CA LYS A 19 -61.51 16.83 10.72
C LYS A 19 -60.26 16.03 11.10
N LYS A 20 -59.18 16.26 10.34
CA LYS A 20 -57.78 16.13 10.79
C LYS A 20 -57.33 14.70 11.15
N GLN A 21 -57.07 13.90 10.11
CA GLN A 21 -55.94 12.97 10.21
C GLN A 21 -54.66 13.82 10.34
N LEU A 22 -54.22 14.01 11.58
CA LEU A 22 -52.84 14.41 11.88
C LEU A 22 -51.92 13.37 11.24
N PRO A 23 -50.82 13.77 10.58
CA PRO A 23 -49.77 12.82 10.27
C PRO A 23 -49.29 12.17 11.57
N GLU A 24 -49.29 10.85 11.52
CA GLU A 24 -48.74 9.90 12.47
C GLU A 24 -47.42 10.40 13.06
N VAL A 25 -47.30 10.29 14.37
CA VAL A 25 -46.21 10.80 15.21
C VAL A 25 -44.87 10.30 14.68
N ALA A 26 -44.14 11.17 13.99
CA ALA A 26 -42.72 10.97 13.72
C ALA A 26 -42.00 10.78 15.07
N PRO A 27 -41.09 9.80 15.20
CA PRO A 27 -40.42 9.53 16.46
C PRO A 27 -39.72 10.78 16.95
N LEU A 28 -39.85 11.02 18.27
CA LEU A 28 -39.18 12.07 19.04
C LEU A 28 -37.84 12.43 18.40
N SER A 29 -37.73 13.68 17.97
CA SER A 29 -36.52 14.25 17.41
C SER A 29 -35.41 14.14 18.46
N GLU A 30 -34.62 13.08 18.39
CA GLU A 30 -33.38 13.00 19.13
C GLU A 30 -32.51 14.11 18.58
N MET A 31 -32.51 15.25 19.28
CA MET A 31 -31.56 16.32 19.05
C MET A 31 -30.17 15.68 18.98
N PRO A 32 -29.45 15.80 17.83
CA PRO A 32 -28.16 15.15 17.67
C PRO A 32 -27.25 15.50 18.85
N GLU A 33 -26.46 14.54 19.34
CA GLU A 33 -25.68 14.68 20.59
C GLU A 33 -24.84 15.98 20.65
N LYS A 34 -24.40 16.48 19.49
CA LYS A 34 -23.66 17.73 19.31
C LYS A 34 -24.41 19.00 19.75
N TYR A 35 -25.73 18.96 19.80
CA TYR A 35 -26.60 20.10 20.15
C TYR A 35 -27.25 19.96 21.54
N ARG A 36 -27.10 18.82 22.22
CA ARG A 36 -27.81 18.50 23.47
C ARG A 36 -27.31 19.28 24.70
N GLN A 37 -26.14 19.91 24.61
CA GLN A 37 -25.52 20.70 25.69
C GLN A 37 -25.17 22.14 25.30
N LYS A 38 -25.58 22.60 24.11
CA LYS A 38 -25.30 23.95 23.61
C LYS A 38 -26.48 24.88 23.86
N SER A 39 -26.21 26.17 24.12
CA SER A 39 -27.27 27.18 24.19
C SER A 39 -27.90 27.40 22.80
N LEU A 40 -29.16 27.82 22.76
CA LEU A 40 -29.87 28.08 21.49
C LEU A 40 -29.11 29.09 20.61
N GLU A 41 -28.49 30.10 21.22
CA GLU A 41 -27.64 31.09 20.54
C GLU A 41 -26.40 30.46 19.89
N GLU A 42 -25.78 29.49 20.57
CA GLU A 42 -24.60 28.78 20.05
C GLU A 42 -24.99 27.82 18.91
N VAL A 43 -26.18 27.21 18.96
CA VAL A 43 -26.73 26.39 17.87
C VAL A 43 -27.02 27.25 16.63
N VAL A 44 -27.62 28.43 16.81
CA VAL A 44 -27.89 29.38 15.71
C VAL A 44 -26.58 29.87 15.09
N LYS A 45 -25.57 30.18 15.90
CA LYS A 45 -24.24 30.58 15.41
C LYS A 45 -23.57 29.46 14.62
N MET A 46 -23.60 28.22 15.11
CA MET A 46 -23.09 27.06 14.37
C MET A 46 -23.83 26.84 13.05
N HIS A 47 -25.15 27.04 13.01
CA HIS A 47 -25.93 26.91 11.79
C HIS A 47 -25.57 27.99 10.76
N GLN A 48 -25.43 29.25 11.18
CA GLN A 48 -25.00 30.34 10.32
C GLN A 48 -23.56 30.14 9.80
N GLU A 49 -22.67 29.61 10.63
CA GLU A 49 -21.31 29.24 10.22
C GLU A 49 -21.34 28.09 9.21
N ALA A 50 -22.20 27.08 9.41
CA ALA A 50 -22.40 25.98 8.48
C ALA A 50 -22.98 26.46 7.14
N GLU A 51 -24.00 27.31 7.14
CA GLU A 51 -24.58 27.91 5.92
C GLU A 51 -23.53 28.75 5.17
N LYS A 52 -22.70 29.51 5.89
CA LYS A 52 -21.60 30.28 5.29
C LYS A 52 -20.53 29.36 4.68
N LEU A 53 -20.19 28.25 5.33
CA LEU A 53 -19.25 27.26 4.80
C LEU A 53 -19.82 26.53 3.58
N ILE A 54 -21.11 26.17 3.61
CA ILE A 54 -21.81 25.56 2.47
C ILE A 54 -21.86 26.53 1.29
N GLY A 55 -22.14 27.82 1.54
CA GLY A 55 -22.12 28.85 0.50
C GLY A 55 -20.74 28.99 -0.15
N LYS A 56 -19.67 28.97 0.65
CA LYS A 56 -18.28 28.97 0.13
C LYS A 56 -17.98 27.70 -0.68
N GLN A 57 -18.33 26.53 -0.16
CA GLN A 57 -18.13 25.27 -0.89
C GLN A 57 -18.95 25.22 -2.18
N ALA A 58 -20.16 25.77 -2.21
CA ALA A 58 -20.97 25.85 -3.42
C ALA A 58 -20.32 26.78 -4.47
N GLN A 59 -19.70 27.88 -4.04
CA GLN A 59 -18.90 28.74 -4.93
C GLN A 59 -17.66 28.01 -5.46
N GLU A 60 -16.91 27.35 -4.59
CA GLU A 60 -15.72 26.56 -4.96
C GLU A 60 -16.08 25.44 -5.95
N VAL A 61 -17.15 24.68 -5.69
CA VAL A 61 -17.64 23.62 -6.61
C VAL A 61 -18.12 24.20 -7.93
N GLY A 62 -18.75 25.38 -7.91
CA GLY A 62 -19.15 26.10 -9.12
C GLY A 62 -17.97 26.55 -9.97
N GLU A 63 -16.89 27.02 -9.34
CA GLU A 63 -15.63 27.37 -10.02
C GLU A 63 -14.94 26.13 -10.59
N VAL A 64 -14.89 25.03 -9.82
CA VAL A 64 -14.35 23.74 -10.30
C VAL A 64 -15.13 23.25 -11.52
N ARG A 65 -16.46 23.35 -11.52
CA ARG A 65 -17.29 22.96 -12.66
C ARG A 65 -16.99 23.81 -13.90
N LYS A 66 -16.83 25.13 -13.73
CA LYS A 66 -16.45 26.02 -14.84
C LYS A 66 -15.06 25.70 -15.38
N LEU A 67 -14.08 25.46 -14.51
CA LEU A 67 -12.72 25.08 -14.93
C LEU A 67 -12.71 23.72 -15.64
N ALA A 68 -13.51 22.75 -15.17
CA ALA A 68 -13.66 21.47 -15.85
C ALA A 68 -14.32 21.65 -17.24
N ASP A 69 -15.38 22.44 -17.33
CA ASP A 69 -16.04 22.75 -18.61
C ASP A 69 -15.08 23.49 -19.57
N GLU A 70 -14.26 24.41 -19.05
CA GLU A 70 -13.25 25.12 -19.82
C GLU A 70 -12.13 24.19 -20.30
N LEU A 71 -11.68 23.26 -19.46
CA LEU A 71 -10.68 22.25 -19.83
C LEU A 71 -11.24 21.26 -20.87
N ILE A 72 -12.50 20.87 -20.73
CA ILE A 72 -13.21 20.05 -21.74
C ILE A 72 -13.30 20.84 -23.05
N LYS A 73 -13.66 22.12 -23.01
CA LYS A 73 -13.75 22.97 -24.19
C LYS A 73 -12.39 23.15 -24.88
N GLN A 74 -11.32 23.41 -24.12
CA GLN A 74 -9.96 23.48 -24.66
C GLN A 74 -9.51 22.17 -25.29
N ASN A 75 -9.82 21.02 -24.68
CA ASN A 75 -9.51 19.70 -25.25
C ASN A 75 -10.34 19.37 -26.50
N LEU A 76 -11.60 19.82 -26.57
CA LEU A 76 -12.43 19.65 -27.75
C LEU A 76 -11.98 20.56 -28.90
N SER A 77 -11.58 21.80 -28.59
CA SER A 77 -11.06 22.75 -29.59
C SER A 77 -9.67 22.36 -30.11
N SER A 78 -8.80 21.77 -29.28
CA SER A 78 -7.47 21.32 -29.71
C SER A 78 -7.48 20.04 -30.56
N LYS A 79 -8.60 19.29 -30.56
CA LYS A 79 -8.78 18.07 -31.36
C LYS A 79 -9.33 18.30 -32.77
N GLN A 80 -9.67 19.54 -33.13
CA GLN A 80 -9.98 19.90 -34.52
C GLN A 80 -8.70 20.25 -35.28
N GLN A 81 -7.77 19.30 -35.37
CA GLN A 81 -6.85 19.33 -36.51
C GLN A 81 -7.70 19.00 -37.74
N PRO A 82 -7.57 19.74 -38.86
CA PRO A 82 -8.15 19.28 -40.11
C PRO A 82 -7.58 17.88 -40.34
N ILE A 83 -8.48 16.88 -40.36
CA ILE A 83 -8.14 15.55 -40.79
C ILE A 83 -7.68 15.73 -42.24
N GLU A 84 -6.37 15.77 -42.43
CA GLU A 84 -5.76 15.55 -43.72
C GLU A 84 -6.22 14.13 -44.09
N LYS A 85 -7.36 14.05 -44.78
CA LYS A 85 -7.79 12.79 -45.40
C LYS A 85 -6.67 12.47 -46.36
N GLU A 86 -5.77 11.59 -45.93
CA GLU A 86 -4.80 10.96 -46.82
C GLU A 86 -5.58 10.57 -48.08
N PRO A 87 -5.11 10.94 -49.28
CA PRO A 87 -5.84 10.65 -50.50
C PRO A 87 -6.20 9.17 -50.49
N GLU A 88 -7.49 8.88 -50.67
CA GLU A 88 -7.97 7.51 -50.82
C GLU A 88 -7.12 6.90 -51.93
N VAL A 89 -6.27 5.93 -51.57
CA VAL A 89 -5.45 5.23 -52.54
C VAL A 89 -6.43 4.61 -53.51
N ASP A 90 -6.47 5.14 -54.73
CA ASP A 90 -7.40 4.66 -55.74
C ASP A 90 -7.12 3.18 -55.94
N PHE A 91 -8.15 2.36 -55.78
CA PHE A 91 -8.06 0.91 -55.95
C PHE A 91 -7.45 0.56 -57.32
N PHE A 92 -7.61 1.44 -58.32
CA PHE A 92 -7.04 1.25 -59.65
C PHE A 92 -5.56 1.61 -59.77
N GLU A 93 -5.05 2.52 -58.94
CA GLU A 93 -3.62 2.87 -58.91
C GLU A 93 -2.80 1.85 -58.12
N ASN A 94 -3.28 1.44 -56.94
CA ASN A 94 -2.62 0.45 -56.08
C ASN A 94 -3.65 -0.45 -55.35
N PRO A 95 -4.19 -1.49 -56.01
CA PRO A 95 -5.25 -2.34 -55.44
C PRO A 95 -4.83 -3.06 -54.16
N GLN A 96 -3.55 -3.44 -54.04
CA GLN A 96 -3.04 -4.12 -52.85
C GLN A 96 -3.05 -3.22 -51.61
N GLU A 97 -2.70 -1.95 -51.76
CA GLU A 97 -2.64 -0.98 -50.68
C GLU A 97 -4.05 -0.53 -50.28
N ALA A 98 -4.93 -0.30 -51.25
CA ALA A 98 -6.34 -0.01 -51.02
C ALA A 98 -7.05 -1.12 -50.23
N VAL A 99 -6.82 -2.39 -50.59
CA VAL A 99 -7.37 -3.54 -49.84
C VAL A 99 -6.79 -3.62 -48.43
N ARG A 100 -5.47 -3.45 -48.26
CA ARG A 100 -4.84 -3.45 -46.92
C ARG A 100 -5.40 -2.36 -46.02
N ARG A 101 -5.47 -1.11 -46.49
CA ARG A 101 -6.09 0.00 -45.74
C ARG A 101 -7.54 -0.30 -45.37
N THR A 102 -8.32 -0.85 -46.30
CA THR A 102 -9.72 -1.19 -46.05
C THR A 102 -9.85 -2.27 -44.98
N VAL A 103 -9.01 -3.32 -45.03
CA VAL A 103 -8.96 -4.38 -44.01
C VAL A 103 -8.49 -3.84 -42.67
N ASP A 104 -7.46 -3.00 -42.65
CA ASP A 104 -6.90 -2.42 -41.43
C ASP A 104 -7.87 -1.46 -40.74
N ASN A 105 -8.69 -0.74 -41.51
CA ASN A 105 -9.70 0.19 -41.00
C ASN A 105 -11.07 -0.47 -40.78
N HIS A 106 -11.24 -1.75 -41.13
CA HIS A 106 -12.52 -2.43 -40.98
C HIS A 106 -12.87 -2.60 -39.49
N PRO A 107 -14.09 -2.23 -39.04
CA PRO A 107 -14.46 -2.25 -37.63
C PRO A 107 -14.31 -3.64 -37.01
N ASP A 108 -14.70 -4.70 -37.71
CA ASP A 108 -14.58 -6.08 -37.19
C ASP A 108 -13.12 -6.53 -37.04
N VAL A 109 -12.22 -6.08 -37.92
CA VAL A 109 -10.79 -6.42 -37.85
C VAL A 109 -10.14 -5.68 -36.70
N LEU A 110 -10.48 -4.41 -36.52
CA LEU A 110 -10.04 -3.62 -35.36
C LEU A 110 -10.55 -4.23 -34.05
N ALA A 111 -11.83 -4.58 -33.99
CA ALA A 111 -12.44 -5.23 -32.83
C ALA A 111 -11.78 -6.59 -32.55
N ALA A 112 -11.52 -7.40 -33.57
CA ALA A 112 -10.84 -8.69 -33.43
C ALA A 112 -9.38 -8.52 -32.96
N ARG A 113 -8.64 -7.54 -33.49
CA ARG A 113 -7.28 -7.22 -33.04
C ARG A 113 -7.27 -6.79 -31.57
N GLN A 114 -8.20 -5.91 -31.19
CA GLN A 114 -8.32 -5.44 -29.81
C GLN A 114 -8.71 -6.60 -28.87
N ALA A 115 -9.70 -7.41 -29.23
CA ALA A 115 -10.08 -8.60 -28.46
C ALA A 115 -8.92 -9.59 -28.32
N GLY A 116 -8.10 -9.77 -29.35
CA GLY A 116 -6.90 -10.60 -29.29
C GLY A 116 -5.85 -10.05 -28.32
N GLN A 117 -5.62 -8.73 -28.31
CA GLN A 117 -4.73 -8.08 -27.35
C GLN A 117 -5.25 -8.17 -25.92
N ASP A 118 -6.55 -7.92 -25.70
CA ASP A 118 -7.19 -8.02 -24.39
C ASP A 118 -7.14 -9.45 -23.85
N PHE A 119 -7.36 -10.44 -24.71
CA PHE A 119 -7.22 -11.85 -24.35
C PHE A 119 -5.79 -12.19 -23.94
N LYS A 120 -4.79 -11.73 -24.72
CA LYS A 120 -3.38 -11.93 -24.40
C LYS A 120 -3.03 -11.30 -23.05
N LYS A 121 -3.45 -10.05 -22.83
CA LYS A 121 -3.26 -9.32 -21.57
C LYS A 121 -3.88 -10.07 -20.39
N MET A 122 -5.13 -10.52 -20.52
CA MET A 122 -5.83 -11.28 -19.47
C MET A 122 -5.09 -12.58 -19.14
N GLN A 123 -4.64 -13.32 -20.15
CA GLN A 123 -3.90 -14.58 -19.95
C GLN A 123 -2.60 -14.34 -19.17
N ILE A 124 -1.88 -13.28 -19.49
CA ILE A 124 -0.61 -12.95 -18.84
C ILE A 124 -0.85 -12.43 -17.44
N GLN A 125 -1.86 -11.60 -17.23
CA GLN A 125 -2.24 -11.15 -15.89
C GLN A 125 -2.60 -12.33 -14.99
N GLN A 126 -3.31 -13.34 -15.50
CA GLN A 126 -3.60 -14.55 -14.73
C GLN A 126 -2.32 -15.32 -14.37
N LYS A 127 -1.40 -15.53 -15.33
CA LYS A 127 -0.12 -16.20 -15.06
C LYS A 127 0.73 -15.43 -14.06
N LEU A 128 0.85 -14.11 -14.23
CA LEU A 128 1.57 -13.24 -13.31
C LEU A 128 0.93 -13.23 -11.92
N ALA A 129 -0.39 -13.22 -11.80
CA ALA A 129 -1.05 -13.30 -10.50
C ALA A 129 -0.80 -14.63 -9.78
N GLN A 130 -0.63 -15.73 -10.52
CA GLN A 130 -0.31 -17.05 -9.94
C GLN A 130 1.12 -17.11 -9.41
N GLU A 131 2.10 -16.70 -10.21
CA GLU A 131 3.54 -16.77 -9.85
C GLU A 131 3.98 -15.60 -8.97
N HIS A 132 3.36 -14.43 -9.16
CA HIS A 132 3.70 -13.18 -8.49
C HIS A 132 2.45 -12.44 -8.03
N PRO A 133 1.75 -12.89 -6.97
CA PRO A 133 0.52 -12.25 -6.49
C PRO A 133 0.67 -10.75 -6.13
N ASP A 134 1.88 -10.35 -5.78
CA ASP A 134 2.32 -9.01 -5.40
C ASP A 134 2.84 -8.16 -6.59
N PHE A 135 2.74 -8.64 -7.84
CA PHE A 135 3.31 -7.94 -9.00
C PHE A 135 2.80 -6.50 -9.14
N GLY A 136 1.51 -6.26 -8.87
CA GLY A 136 0.92 -4.93 -8.93
C GLY A 136 1.49 -3.97 -7.89
N GLN A 137 1.85 -4.47 -6.71
CA GLN A 137 2.52 -3.68 -5.67
C GLN A 137 3.97 -3.40 -6.05
N ILE A 138 4.69 -4.41 -6.56
CA ILE A 138 6.08 -4.25 -7.02
C ILE A 138 6.17 -3.27 -8.18
N ALA A 139 5.24 -3.30 -9.13
CA ALA A 139 5.23 -2.38 -10.26
C ALA A 139 5.06 -0.91 -9.84
N GLN A 140 4.41 -0.65 -8.70
CA GLN A 140 4.23 0.69 -8.14
C GLN A 140 5.37 1.10 -7.19
N ASP A 141 6.24 0.16 -6.81
CA ASP A 141 7.36 0.40 -5.91
C ASP A 141 8.44 1.25 -6.60
N ALA A 142 8.75 2.41 -6.01
CA ALA A 142 9.77 3.31 -6.53
C ALA A 142 11.15 2.64 -6.61
N ASP A 143 11.48 1.75 -5.65
CA ASP A 143 12.75 1.03 -5.66
C ASP A 143 12.84 0.05 -6.83
N PHE A 144 11.72 -0.59 -7.19
CA PHE A 144 11.66 -1.45 -8.37
C PHE A 144 11.84 -0.64 -9.65
N VAL A 145 11.11 0.48 -9.79
CA VAL A 145 11.22 1.35 -10.97
C VAL A 145 12.65 1.88 -11.13
N ASN A 146 13.29 2.31 -10.04
CA ASN A 146 14.69 2.76 -10.07
C ASN A 146 15.65 1.62 -10.42
N TRP A 147 15.42 0.42 -9.87
CA TRP A 147 16.19 -0.77 -10.20
C TRP A 147 16.07 -1.14 -11.69
N VAL A 148 14.87 -1.11 -12.28
CA VAL A 148 14.66 -1.32 -13.72
C VAL A 148 15.41 -0.26 -14.53
N LYS A 149 15.23 1.03 -14.20
CA LYS A 149 15.88 2.15 -14.92
C LYS A 149 17.41 2.12 -14.86
N SER A 150 17.99 1.54 -13.81
CA SER A 150 19.45 1.47 -13.66
C SER A 150 20.16 0.51 -14.64
N SER A 151 19.42 -0.30 -15.41
CA SER A 151 20.01 -1.17 -16.44
C SER A 151 19.25 -1.04 -17.77
N PRO A 152 19.94 -0.74 -18.89
CA PRO A 152 19.31 -0.72 -20.22
C PRO A 152 18.63 -2.05 -20.59
N VAL A 153 19.20 -3.17 -20.13
CA VAL A 153 18.63 -4.50 -20.36
C VAL A 153 17.29 -4.65 -19.64
N ARG A 154 17.21 -4.21 -18.37
CA ARG A 154 15.97 -4.28 -17.59
C ARG A 154 14.91 -3.34 -18.15
N LEU A 155 15.31 -2.17 -18.63
CA LEU A 155 14.39 -1.24 -19.31
C LEU A 155 13.81 -1.87 -20.58
N GLY A 156 14.63 -2.57 -21.37
CA GLY A 156 14.17 -3.30 -22.56
C GLY A 156 13.21 -4.44 -22.22
N LEU A 157 13.49 -5.22 -21.17
CA LEU A 157 12.56 -6.25 -20.68
C LEU A 157 11.24 -5.63 -20.21
N TYR A 158 11.30 -4.49 -19.52
CA TYR A 158 10.09 -3.80 -19.06
C TYR A 158 9.25 -3.30 -20.23
N ALA A 159 9.88 -2.75 -21.27
CA ALA A 159 9.19 -2.32 -22.48
C ALA A 159 8.49 -3.48 -23.21
N LYS A 160 9.13 -4.66 -23.27
CA LYS A 160 8.50 -5.87 -23.83
C LYS A 160 7.34 -6.37 -22.97
N ALA A 161 7.52 -6.38 -21.64
CA ALA A 161 6.49 -6.78 -20.70
C ALA A 161 5.24 -5.88 -20.80
N ASP A 162 5.43 -4.56 -20.91
CA ASP A 162 4.35 -3.57 -20.94
C ASP A 162 3.73 -3.40 -22.33
N GLY A 163 4.57 -3.29 -23.37
CA GLY A 163 4.11 -2.99 -24.73
C GLY A 163 3.68 -4.22 -25.53
N GLU A 164 4.42 -5.32 -25.43
CA GLU A 164 4.12 -6.54 -26.17
C GLU A 164 3.30 -7.55 -25.36
N TYR A 165 3.07 -7.27 -24.08
CA TYR A 165 2.56 -8.24 -23.12
C TYR A 165 3.42 -9.52 -23.19
N ASP A 166 4.70 -9.39 -22.87
CA ASP A 166 5.61 -10.54 -22.77
C ASP A 166 5.69 -11.03 -21.32
N TYR A 167 5.18 -12.24 -21.08
CA TYR A 167 5.18 -12.87 -19.76
C TYR A 167 6.59 -13.17 -19.28
N ASP A 168 7.47 -13.70 -20.14
CA ASP A 168 8.80 -14.15 -19.73
C ASP A 168 9.63 -12.95 -19.28
N SER A 169 9.58 -11.86 -20.03
CA SER A 169 10.22 -10.59 -19.66
C SER A 169 9.71 -10.04 -18.30
N ALA A 170 8.39 -10.10 -18.05
CA ALA A 170 7.81 -9.65 -16.80
C ALA A 170 8.22 -10.55 -15.61
N ASN A 171 8.16 -11.87 -15.80
CA ASN A 171 8.51 -12.87 -14.81
C ASN A 171 10.00 -12.77 -14.41
N GLU A 172 10.90 -12.60 -15.38
CA GLU A 172 12.33 -12.44 -15.12
C GLU A 172 12.63 -11.19 -14.28
N LEU A 173 12.01 -10.05 -14.61
CA LEU A 173 12.18 -8.81 -13.84
C LEU A 173 11.69 -8.97 -12.40
N LEU A 174 10.47 -9.50 -12.22
CA LEU A 174 9.85 -9.65 -10.91
C LEU A 174 10.59 -10.69 -10.06
N SER A 175 10.88 -11.86 -10.62
CA SER A 175 11.63 -12.93 -9.94
C SER A 175 13.01 -12.46 -9.52
N THR A 176 13.78 -11.85 -10.43
CA THR A 176 15.13 -11.35 -10.12
C THR A 176 15.10 -10.28 -9.04
N TYR A 177 14.15 -9.34 -9.12
CA TYR A 177 14.02 -8.29 -8.11
C TYR A 177 13.71 -8.85 -6.71
N LYS A 178 12.77 -9.81 -6.63
CA LYS A 178 12.42 -10.48 -5.37
C LYS A 178 13.61 -11.24 -4.79
N GLN A 179 14.35 -11.96 -5.62
CA GLN A 179 15.57 -12.66 -5.20
C GLN A 179 16.59 -11.67 -4.62
N LEU A 180 16.84 -10.55 -5.29
CA LEU A 180 17.76 -9.50 -4.80
C LEU A 180 17.30 -8.89 -3.48
N ARG A 181 16.00 -8.57 -3.32
CA ARG A 181 15.45 -8.09 -2.03
C ARG A 181 15.60 -9.14 -0.92
N GLY A 182 15.35 -10.40 -1.24
CA GLY A 182 15.53 -11.51 -0.29
C GLY A 182 16.98 -11.64 0.17
N VAL A 183 17.95 -11.54 -0.76
CA VAL A 183 19.38 -11.56 -0.44
C VAL A 183 19.78 -10.35 0.41
N LYS A 184 19.34 -9.14 0.04
CA LYS A 184 19.63 -7.92 0.81
C LYS A 184 19.09 -8.01 2.24
N THR A 185 17.89 -8.55 2.42
CA THR A 185 17.27 -8.76 3.73
C THR A 185 18.02 -9.80 4.57
N ARG A 186 18.47 -10.90 3.95
CA ARG A 186 19.30 -11.89 4.65
C ARG A 186 20.65 -11.33 5.07
N GLN A 187 21.29 -10.54 4.21
CA GLN A 187 22.56 -9.89 4.54
C GLN A 187 22.42 -8.93 5.72
N THR A 188 21.33 -8.16 5.81
CA THR A 188 21.12 -7.26 6.95
C THR A 188 20.81 -8.01 8.24
N THR A 189 20.06 -9.13 8.20
CA THR A 189 19.83 -9.96 9.38
C THR A 189 21.11 -10.62 9.88
N ASP A 190 21.93 -11.18 8.98
CA ASP A 190 23.18 -11.86 9.33
C ASP A 190 24.22 -10.88 9.90
N ALA A 191 24.30 -9.68 9.32
CA ALA A 191 25.14 -8.61 9.84
C ALA A 191 24.68 -8.16 11.24
N GLY A 192 23.37 -8.00 11.44
CA GLY A 192 22.80 -7.66 12.74
C GLY A 192 23.02 -8.74 13.81
N GLU A 193 22.90 -10.02 13.45
CA GLU A 193 23.22 -11.13 14.36
C GLU A 193 24.70 -11.19 14.69
N THR A 194 25.58 -10.97 13.71
CA THR A 194 27.02 -10.94 13.92
C THR A 194 27.40 -9.82 14.87
N GLN A 195 26.83 -8.63 14.68
CA GLN A 195 27.04 -7.48 15.56
C GLN A 195 26.46 -7.71 16.96
N ARG A 196 25.32 -8.39 17.07
CA ARG A 196 24.76 -8.77 18.37
C ARG A 196 25.66 -9.79 19.08
N LYS A 197 26.14 -10.81 18.38
CA LYS A 197 27.08 -11.82 18.91
C LYS A 197 28.40 -11.18 19.35
N SER A 198 28.94 -10.23 18.58
CA SER A 198 30.15 -9.50 18.99
C SER A 198 29.88 -8.60 20.20
N SER A 199 28.74 -7.92 20.24
CA SER A 199 28.35 -7.08 21.39
C SER A 199 28.13 -7.90 22.67
N LEU A 200 27.52 -9.09 22.56
CA LEU A 200 27.37 -10.02 23.69
C LEU A 200 28.72 -10.59 24.14
N LYS A 201 29.65 -10.88 23.22
CA LYS A 201 31.03 -11.26 23.57
C LYS A 201 31.78 -10.11 24.25
N ALA A 202 31.58 -8.88 23.77
CA ALA A 202 32.18 -7.66 24.34
C ALA A 202 31.59 -7.29 25.71
N ALA A 203 30.31 -7.58 25.95
CA ALA A 203 29.69 -7.41 27.25
C ALA A 203 29.99 -8.57 28.22
N GLY A 204 30.27 -9.76 27.68
CA GLY A 204 30.68 -10.95 28.44
C GLY A 204 32.18 -11.01 28.75
N VAL A 205 33.00 -10.15 28.14
CA VAL A 205 34.33 -9.85 28.68
C VAL A 205 34.12 -8.90 29.85
N ASP A 206 34.09 -9.51 31.03
CA ASP A 206 34.07 -8.85 32.32
C ASP A 206 35.06 -7.67 32.36
N VAL A 207 34.69 -6.60 33.07
CA VAL A 207 35.58 -5.48 33.39
C VAL A 207 36.60 -5.98 34.43
N GLY A 208 37.48 -6.90 34.01
CA GLY A 208 38.62 -7.39 34.77
C GLY A 208 39.82 -6.53 34.42
N GLY A 209 40.04 -5.49 35.21
CA GLY A 209 41.08 -4.48 35.01
C GLY A 209 42.48 -5.05 34.74
N SER A 210 43.25 -4.29 33.98
CA SER A 210 44.72 -4.23 33.95
C SER A 210 45.43 -5.48 34.51
N GLY A 211 45.61 -6.52 33.70
CA GLY A 211 46.85 -7.31 33.60
C GLY A 211 47.46 -7.96 34.85
N GLU A 212 46.83 -7.90 36.02
CA GLU A 212 47.28 -8.57 37.24
C GLU A 212 46.08 -9.32 37.81
N SER A 213 45.85 -10.53 37.29
CA SER A 213 44.88 -11.44 37.86
C SER A 213 45.20 -11.64 39.33
N GLY A 214 44.28 -11.26 40.22
CA GLY A 214 44.48 -11.32 41.66
C GLY A 214 44.99 -12.70 42.07
N LYS A 215 46.19 -12.73 42.68
CA LYS A 215 46.84 -13.97 43.11
C LYS A 215 45.87 -14.79 43.97
N ARG A 216 45.77 -16.10 43.71
CA ARG A 216 44.78 -16.99 44.37
C ARG A 216 44.93 -16.97 45.90
N VAL A 217 43.81 -16.87 46.61
CA VAL A 217 43.75 -16.99 48.07
C VAL A 217 43.35 -18.42 48.41
N TYR A 218 44.13 -19.09 49.26
CA TYR A 218 43.88 -20.47 49.68
C TYR A 218 43.26 -20.51 51.06
N ARG A 219 42.39 -21.49 51.31
CA ARG A 219 41.93 -21.82 52.67
C ARG A 219 42.77 -22.96 53.23
N ARG A 220 43.14 -22.90 54.50
CA ARG A 220 43.94 -23.94 55.17
C ARG A 220 43.28 -25.32 55.06
N ALA A 221 41.97 -25.39 55.25
CA ALA A 221 41.22 -26.64 55.13
C ALA A 221 41.30 -27.25 53.72
N ASP A 222 41.30 -26.40 52.67
CA ASP A 222 41.39 -26.85 51.28
C ASP A 222 42.79 -27.35 50.94
N LEU A 223 43.85 -26.72 51.47
CA LEU A 223 45.22 -27.20 51.32
C LEU A 223 45.46 -28.53 52.04
N ILE A 224 44.88 -28.70 53.23
CA ILE A 224 44.95 -29.97 53.98
C ILE A 224 44.21 -31.07 53.22
N ARG A 225 43.00 -30.77 52.73
CA ARG A 225 42.24 -31.72 51.90
C ARG A 225 43.00 -32.06 50.63
N LEU A 226 43.57 -31.07 49.95
CA LEU A 226 44.36 -31.27 48.73
C LEU A 226 45.55 -32.19 48.99
N LYS A 227 46.29 -31.96 50.09
CA LYS A 227 47.41 -32.82 50.51
C LYS A 227 46.97 -34.27 50.80
N MET A 228 45.75 -34.46 51.30
CA MET A 228 45.21 -35.79 51.62
C MET A 228 44.61 -36.51 50.41
N SER A 229 43.96 -35.79 49.50
CA SER A 229 43.26 -36.38 48.36
C SER A 229 44.13 -36.52 47.11
N ASP A 230 45.09 -35.61 46.92
CA ASP A 230 45.91 -35.52 45.71
C ASP A 230 47.30 -34.94 46.04
N PRO A 231 48.22 -35.78 46.59
CA PRO A 231 49.56 -35.35 46.99
C PRO A 231 50.40 -34.81 45.83
N ASP A 232 50.28 -35.40 44.63
CA ASP A 232 51.07 -35.02 43.45
C ASP A 232 50.72 -33.61 42.99
N ARG A 233 49.43 -33.26 43.02
CA ARG A 233 48.96 -31.91 42.71
C ARG A 233 49.34 -30.89 43.78
N TYR A 234 49.37 -31.30 45.04
CA TYR A 234 49.86 -30.45 46.12
C TYR A 234 51.35 -30.11 45.95
N GLU A 235 52.17 -31.09 45.56
CA GLU A 235 53.61 -30.90 45.31
C GLU A 235 53.86 -30.02 44.08
N ALA A 236 53.11 -30.22 42.99
CA ALA A 236 53.19 -29.38 41.80
C ALA A 236 52.88 -27.90 42.09
N LEU A 237 51.98 -27.63 43.05
CA LEU A 237 51.60 -26.28 43.47
C LEU A 237 52.41 -25.76 44.68
N SER A 238 53.39 -26.51 45.17
CA SER A 238 54.13 -26.18 46.39
C SER A 238 54.77 -24.79 46.37
N GLY A 239 55.33 -24.37 45.23
CA GLY A 239 55.90 -23.04 45.05
C GLY A 239 54.88 -21.91 45.20
N GLU A 240 53.71 -22.04 44.57
CA GLU A 240 52.61 -21.06 44.67
C GLU A 240 52.01 -21.02 46.08
N ILE A 241 51.86 -22.19 46.71
CA ILE A 241 51.35 -22.33 48.09
C ILE A 241 52.30 -21.66 49.08
N MET A 242 53.62 -21.87 48.95
CA MET A 242 54.61 -21.21 49.80
C MET A 242 54.58 -19.69 49.62
N GLN A 243 54.48 -19.21 48.38
CA GLN A 243 54.34 -17.78 48.11
C GLN A 243 53.03 -17.22 48.67
N ALA A 244 51.95 -17.99 48.66
CA ALA A 244 50.69 -17.60 49.30
C ALA A 244 50.80 -17.51 50.83
N TYR A 245 51.59 -18.38 51.47
CA TYR A 245 51.88 -18.26 52.91
C TYR A 245 52.68 -16.99 53.22
N GLN A 246 53.68 -16.65 52.40
CA GLN A 246 54.48 -15.44 52.55
C GLN A 246 53.67 -14.16 52.33
N ASP A 247 52.79 -14.16 51.33
CA ASP A 247 51.91 -13.03 51.00
C ASP A 247 50.69 -12.91 51.95
N GLY A 248 50.55 -13.78 52.97
CA GLY A 248 49.39 -13.80 53.86
C GLY A 248 48.06 -14.19 53.18
N ARG A 249 48.13 -14.85 52.03
CA ARG A 249 46.99 -15.30 51.20
C ARG A 249 46.46 -16.68 51.59
N VAL A 250 46.87 -17.23 52.74
CA VAL A 250 46.34 -18.48 53.29
C VAL A 250 45.50 -18.19 54.54
N ARG A 251 44.19 -18.42 54.45
CA ARG A 251 43.21 -18.16 55.52
C ARG A 251 42.78 -19.43 56.25
#